data_AF-A0A2A2H626-F1
#
_entry.id   AF-A0A2A2H626-F1
#
_cell.length_a   1.000
_cell.length_b   1.000
_cell.length_c   1.000
_cell.angle_alpha   90.00
_cell.angle_beta   90.00
_cell.angle_gamma   90.00
#
_symmetry.space_group_name_H-M   'P 1'
#
loop_
_entity.id
_entity.type
_entity.pdbx_description
1 polymer ?
#
loop_
_entity_poly.entity_id
_entity_poly.type
_entity_poly.pdbx_seq_one_letter_code
_entity_poly.pdbx_strand_id
1 'polypeptide(L)'
;MLFANSNKHKIESIHEEMAAIQEAHHEIVNEPQTPVELLNSIEGLKSRLDSLHEEVDAILYQYGAIHEMLHQVDVMISDYYKMDIEISSYELNGIEQDLLSVKDEYKRFKLLKSEIGAVTEKIVDRRI
;
A
#
# COMPACT_ATOMS: atom_id res chain seq x y z
N MET A 1 3.42 -15.12 2.41
CA MET A 1 3.86 -16.41 1.80
C MET A 1 2.70 -17.36 1.49
N LEU A 2 1.65 -17.46 2.32
CA LEU A 2 0.53 -18.41 2.10
C LEU A 2 -0.25 -18.18 0.80
N PHE A 3 -0.55 -16.93 0.42
CA PHE A 3 -1.29 -16.61 -0.81
C PHE A 3 -0.52 -16.98 -2.10
N ALA A 4 0.80 -16.79 -2.11
CA ALA A 4 1.63 -17.13 -3.28
C ALA A 4 1.69 -18.64 -3.53
N ASN A 5 1.79 -19.46 -2.47
CA ASN A 5 1.75 -20.92 -2.59
C ASN A 5 0.36 -21.44 -2.99
N SER A 6 -0.72 -20.83 -2.48
CA SER A 6 -2.08 -21.22 -2.85
C SER A 6 -2.39 -20.92 -4.32
N ASN A 7 -2.00 -19.75 -4.82
CA ASN A 7 -2.23 -19.39 -6.22
C ASN A 7 -1.34 -20.20 -7.17
N LYS A 8 -0.12 -20.54 -6.75
CA LYS A 8 0.76 -21.43 -7.51
C LYS A 8 0.10 -22.79 -7.76
N HIS A 9 -0.42 -23.43 -6.71
CA HIS A 9 -1.10 -24.71 -6.85
C HIS A 9 -2.38 -24.63 -7.70
N LYS A 10 -3.16 -23.54 -7.60
CA LYS A 10 -4.32 -23.35 -8.49
C LYS A 10 -3.92 -23.17 -9.95
N ILE A 11 -2.84 -22.45 -10.23
CA ILE A 11 -2.32 -22.30 -11.60
C ILE A 11 -1.78 -23.63 -12.13
N GLU A 12 -1.15 -24.45 -11.29
CA GLU A 12 -0.74 -25.81 -11.63
C GLU A 12 -1.98 -26.68 -11.96
N SER A 13 -3.03 -26.64 -11.14
CA SER A 13 -4.32 -27.34 -11.38
C SER A 13 -4.95 -26.96 -12.72
N ILE A 14 -5.03 -25.65 -13.02
CA ILE A 14 -5.52 -25.14 -14.30
C ILE A 14 -4.74 -25.72 -15.48
N HIS A 15 -3.40 -25.75 -15.39
CA HIS A 15 -2.59 -26.31 -16.46
C HIS A 15 -2.84 -27.81 -16.66
N GLU A 16 -3.00 -28.56 -15.57
CA GLU A 16 -3.32 -29.99 -15.62
C GLU A 16 -4.68 -30.23 -16.28
N GLU A 17 -5.72 -29.48 -15.89
CA GLU A 17 -7.04 -29.59 -16.52
C GLU A 17 -7.03 -29.17 -17.99
N MET A 18 -6.33 -28.09 -18.35
CA MET A 18 -6.19 -27.66 -19.74
C MET A 18 -5.50 -28.72 -20.60
N ALA A 19 -4.41 -29.31 -20.12
CA ALA A 19 -3.68 -30.35 -20.86
C ALA A 19 -4.57 -31.55 -21.13
N ALA A 20 -5.37 -31.94 -20.15
CA ALA A 20 -6.15 -33.14 -20.22
C ALA A 20 -7.52 -32.90 -20.93
N ILE A 21 -8.02 -31.66 -20.99
CA ILE A 21 -9.04 -31.24 -21.96
C ILE A 21 -8.51 -31.35 -23.40
N GLN A 22 -7.27 -30.94 -23.66
CA GLN A 22 -6.65 -31.06 -24.98
C GLN A 22 -6.49 -32.51 -25.41
N GLU A 23 -6.07 -33.38 -24.49
CA GLU A 23 -5.97 -34.83 -24.73
C GLU A 23 -7.33 -35.45 -25.06
N ALA A 24 -8.35 -35.22 -24.23
CA ALA A 24 -9.69 -35.72 -24.48
C ALA A 24 -10.29 -35.19 -25.80
N HIS A 25 -10.04 -33.92 -26.15
CA HIS A 25 -10.44 -33.38 -27.44
C HIS A 25 -9.70 -34.07 -28.61
N HIS A 26 -8.41 -34.39 -28.45
CA HIS A 26 -7.63 -35.09 -29.46
C HIS A 26 -8.17 -36.50 -29.72
N GLU A 27 -8.48 -37.25 -28.67
CA GLU A 27 -9.06 -38.60 -28.74
C GLU A 27 -10.40 -38.59 -29.50
N ILE A 28 -11.30 -37.65 -29.15
CA ILE A 28 -12.60 -37.51 -29.81
C ILE A 28 -12.46 -37.22 -31.32
N VAL A 29 -11.50 -36.38 -31.71
CA VAL A 29 -11.38 -35.91 -33.09
C VAL A 29 -10.65 -36.93 -33.98
N ASN A 30 -9.70 -37.67 -33.43
CA ASN A 30 -8.76 -38.48 -34.23
C ASN A 30 -8.94 -39.99 -34.09
N GLU A 31 -9.68 -40.47 -33.08
CA GLU A 31 -9.89 -41.90 -32.88
C GLU A 31 -11.32 -42.33 -33.28
N PRO A 32 -11.49 -43.52 -33.89
CA PRO A 32 -12.83 -44.05 -34.18
C PRO A 32 -13.56 -44.35 -32.87
N GLN A 33 -14.64 -43.62 -32.60
CA GLN A 33 -15.46 -43.82 -31.41
C GLN A 33 -16.84 -44.35 -31.75
N THR A 34 -17.37 -45.24 -30.91
CA THR A 34 -18.79 -45.56 -30.91
C THR A 34 -19.61 -44.35 -30.41
N PRO A 35 -20.90 -44.23 -30.76
CA PRO A 35 -21.74 -43.15 -30.25
C PRO A 35 -21.79 -43.03 -28.72
N VAL A 36 -21.64 -44.15 -28.00
CA VAL A 36 -21.62 -44.19 -26.53
C VAL A 36 -20.30 -43.66 -25.98
N GLU A 37 -19.16 -44.04 -26.58
CA GLU A 37 -17.85 -43.51 -26.21
C GLU A 37 -17.74 -42.01 -26.48
N LEU A 38 -18.31 -41.55 -27.59
CA LEU A 38 -18.41 -40.12 -27.91
C LEU A 38 -19.21 -39.35 -26.86
N LEU A 39 -20.38 -39.89 -26.46
CA LEU A 39 -21.21 -39.26 -25.44
C LEU A 39 -20.47 -39.14 -24.10
N ASN A 40 -19.84 -40.23 -23.65
CA ASN A 40 -19.07 -40.25 -22.40
C ASN A 40 -17.89 -39.27 -22.46
N SER A 41 -17.20 -39.18 -23.59
CA SER A 41 -16.07 -38.26 -23.79
C SER A 41 -16.52 -36.79 -23.75
N ILE A 42 -17.66 -36.48 -24.36
CA ILE A 42 -18.26 -35.14 -24.32
C ILE A 42 -18.72 -34.78 -22.91
N GLU A 43 -19.35 -35.70 -22.18
CA GLU A 43 -19.73 -35.49 -20.78
C GLU A 43 -18.51 -35.26 -19.89
N GLY A 44 -17.44 -36.03 -20.09
CA GLY A 44 -16.16 -35.85 -19.41
C GLY A 44 -15.57 -34.46 -19.69
N LEU A 45 -15.47 -34.06 -20.96
CA LEU A 45 -15.00 -32.73 -21.34
C LEU A 45 -15.81 -31.60 -20.69
N LYS A 46 -17.14 -31.74 -20.67
CA LYS A 46 -18.02 -30.76 -20.03
C LYS A 46 -17.70 -30.64 -18.54
N SER A 47 -17.61 -31.75 -17.82
CA SER A 47 -17.31 -31.74 -16.38
C SER A 47 -15.98 -31.05 -16.07
N ARG A 48 -14.97 -31.24 -16.92
CA ARG A 48 -13.65 -30.62 -16.76
C ARG A 48 -13.68 -29.13 -17.07
N LEU A 49 -14.44 -28.73 -18.09
CA LEU A 49 -14.64 -27.32 -18.41
C LEU A 49 -15.36 -26.60 -17.26
N ASP A 50 -16.37 -27.23 -16.65
CA ASP A 50 -17.08 -26.69 -15.49
C ASP A 50 -16.11 -26.52 -14.29
N SER A 51 -15.27 -27.52 -14.00
CA SER A 51 -14.23 -27.43 -12.96
C SER A 51 -13.22 -26.31 -13.23
N LEU A 52 -12.74 -26.19 -14.47
CA LEU A 52 -11.81 -25.14 -14.87
C LEU A 52 -12.45 -23.74 -14.71
N HIS A 53 -13.73 -23.62 -15.03
CA HIS A 53 -14.47 -22.37 -14.85
C HIS A 53 -14.55 -21.96 -13.38
N GLU A 54 -14.86 -22.90 -12.49
CA GLU A 54 -14.90 -22.66 -11.04
C GLU A 54 -13.53 -22.22 -10.49
N GLU A 55 -12.44 -22.84 -10.95
CA GLU A 55 -11.09 -22.46 -10.54
C GLU A 55 -10.72 -21.04 -10.99
N VAL A 56 -11.06 -20.68 -12.24
CA VAL A 56 -10.84 -19.33 -12.80
C VAL A 56 -11.62 -18.29 -12.01
N ASP A 57 -12.90 -18.54 -11.72
CA ASP A 57 -13.75 -17.64 -10.94
C ASP A 57 -13.20 -17.41 -9.53
N ALA A 58 -12.69 -18.47 -8.89
CA ALA A 58 -12.05 -18.38 -7.58
C ALA A 58 -10.78 -17.51 -7.61
N ILE A 59 -9.99 -17.57 -8.69
CA ILE A 59 -8.80 -16.71 -8.86
C ILE A 59 -9.22 -15.26 -9.11
N LEU A 60 -10.20 -15.02 -9.96
CA LEU A 60 -10.72 -13.67 -10.25
C LEU A 60 -11.26 -13.00 -8.98
N TYR A 61 -11.99 -13.74 -8.15
CA TYR A 61 -12.46 -13.25 -6.86
C TYR A 61 -11.30 -12.85 -5.94
N GLN A 62 -10.28 -13.71 -5.81
CA GLN A 62 -9.10 -13.41 -5.00
C GLN A 62 -8.34 -12.18 -5.53
N TYR A 63 -8.24 -12.03 -6.84
CA TYR A 63 -7.62 -10.87 -7.48
C TYR A 63 -8.38 -9.58 -7.18
N GLY A 64 -9.72 -9.61 -7.25
CA GLY A 64 -10.57 -8.47 -6.89
C GLY A 64 -10.38 -8.05 -5.43
N ALA A 65 -10.30 -9.01 -4.49
CA ALA A 65 -10.04 -8.72 -3.09
C ALA A 65 -8.65 -8.08 -2.86
N ILE A 66 -7.62 -8.57 -3.55
CA ILE A 66 -6.26 -8.00 -3.48
C ILE A 66 -6.25 -6.57 -4.04
N HIS A 67 -6.93 -6.32 -5.15
CA HIS A 67 -7.04 -5.00 -5.74
C HIS A 67 -7.65 -3.99 -4.76
N GLU A 68 -8.74 -4.37 -4.10
CA GLU A 68 -9.41 -3.53 -3.09
C GLU A 68 -8.49 -3.24 -1.90
N MET A 69 -7.76 -4.25 -1.41
CA MET A 69 -6.77 -4.05 -0.35
C MET A 69 -5.66 -3.08 -0.75
N LEU A 70 -5.16 -3.19 -1.99
CA LEU A 70 -4.14 -2.27 -2.51
C LEU A 70 -4.68 -0.84 -2.63
N HIS A 71 -5.92 -0.68 -3.07
CA HIS A 71 -6.57 0.63 -3.13
C HIS A 71 -6.69 1.27 -1.74
N GLN A 72 -7.09 0.50 -0.72
CA GLN A 72 -7.17 1.00 0.66
C GLN A 72 -5.81 1.41 1.22
N VAL A 73 -4.74 0.67 0.90
CA VAL A 73 -3.37 1.02 1.30
C VAL A 73 -2.93 2.32 0.62
N ASP A 74 -3.25 2.51 -0.67
CA ASP A 74 -2.93 3.74 -1.41
C ASP A 74 -3.62 4.97 -0.79
N VAL A 75 -4.91 4.85 -0.47
CA VAL A 75 -5.65 5.90 0.23
C VAL A 75 -5.02 6.21 1.60
N MET A 76 -4.73 5.18 2.40
CA MET A 76 -4.13 5.37 3.73
C MET A 76 -2.76 6.05 3.66
N ILE A 77 -1.92 5.68 2.68
CA ILE A 77 -0.63 6.31 2.43
C ILE A 77 -0.83 7.78 2.06
N SER A 78 -1.74 8.07 1.11
CA SER A 78 -2.04 9.43 0.68
C SER A 78 -2.51 10.30 1.84
N ASP A 79 -3.46 9.81 2.65
CA ASP A 79 -4.00 10.54 3.79
C ASP A 79 -2.94 10.78 4.87
N TYR A 80 -2.15 9.76 5.20
CA TYR A 80 -1.06 9.86 6.17
C TYR A 80 -0.04 10.91 5.75
N TYR A 81 0.49 10.81 4.53
CA TYR A 81 1.50 11.74 4.05
C TYR A 81 0.96 13.16 3.90
N LYS A 82 -0.31 13.33 3.51
CA LYS A 82 -0.88 14.67 3.36
C LYS A 82 -1.12 15.32 4.72
N MET A 83 -1.79 14.63 5.64
CA MET A 83 -2.19 15.19 6.92
C MET A 83 -1.01 15.42 7.85
N ASP A 84 -0.12 14.44 8.01
CA ASP A 84 0.99 14.56 8.96
C ASP A 84 2.05 15.56 8.49
N ILE A 85 2.32 15.65 7.17
CA ILE A 85 3.23 16.67 6.63
C ILE A 85 2.64 18.06 6.79
N GLU A 86 1.34 18.25 6.53
CA GLU A 86 0.68 19.54 6.72
C GLU A 86 0.73 19.96 8.20
N ILE A 87 0.35 19.08 9.13
CA ILE A 87 0.40 19.36 10.58
C ILE A 87 1.84 19.69 11.01
N SER A 88 2.81 18.86 10.64
CA SER A 88 4.22 19.09 10.98
C SER A 88 4.73 20.41 10.44
N SER A 89 4.31 20.80 9.23
CA SER A 89 4.66 22.09 8.62
C SER A 89 4.06 23.27 9.39
N TYR A 90 2.79 23.18 9.81
CA TYR A 90 2.16 24.21 10.65
C TYR A 90 2.87 24.36 12.00
N GLU A 91 3.20 23.25 12.66
CA GLU A 91 3.91 23.26 13.94
C GLU A 91 5.31 23.85 13.82
N LEU A 92 6.06 23.46 12.78
CA LEU A 92 7.40 24.01 12.51
C LEU A 92 7.36 25.52 12.27
N ASN A 93 6.39 26.01 11.51
CA ASN A 93 6.21 27.44 11.28
C ASN A 93 5.89 28.17 12.59
N GLY A 94 5.08 27.58 13.47
CA GLY A 94 4.79 28.14 14.80
C GLY A 94 6.05 28.24 15.67
N ILE A 95 6.82 27.16 15.75
CA ILE A 95 8.09 27.11 16.50
C ILE A 95 9.10 28.13 15.95
N GLU A 96 9.16 28.31 14.63
CA GLU A 96 10.03 29.30 14.01
C GLU A 96 9.66 30.73 14.48
N GLN A 97 8.37 31.07 14.51
CA GLN A 97 7.91 32.37 14.99
C GLN A 97 8.23 32.58 16.47
N ASP A 98 8.00 31.58 17.31
CA ASP A 98 8.34 31.63 18.74
C ASP A 98 9.84 31.84 18.95
N LEU A 99 10.68 31.14 18.17
CA LEU A 99 12.13 31.28 18.23
C LEU A 99 12.58 32.70 17.83
N LEU A 100 11.96 33.29 16.81
CA LEU A 100 12.22 34.67 16.40
C LEU A 100 11.83 35.66 17.51
N SER A 101 10.69 35.46 18.17
CA SER A 101 10.24 36.27 19.30
C SER A 101 11.23 36.21 20.47
N VAL A 102 11.62 35.01 20.90
CA VAL A 102 12.61 34.79 21.96
C VAL A 102 13.96 35.43 21.63
N LYS A 103 14.40 35.32 20.36
CA LYS A 103 15.64 35.94 19.88
C LYS A 103 15.60 37.47 20.02
N ASP A 104 14.46 38.09 19.73
CA ASP A 104 14.31 39.53 19.83
C ASP A 104 14.18 40.01 21.28
N GLU A 105 13.47 39.26 22.14
CA GLU A 105 13.46 39.51 23.59
C GLU A 105 14.87 39.41 24.19
N TYR A 106 15.64 38.40 23.81
CA TYR A 106 17.02 38.25 24.26
C TYR A 106 17.90 39.44 23.87
N LYS A 107 17.76 39.96 22.64
CA LYS A 107 18.48 41.18 22.21
C LYS A 107 18.09 42.38 23.08
N ARG A 108 16.80 42.56 23.36
CA ARG A 108 16.31 43.64 24.24
C ARG A 108 16.87 43.53 25.65
N PHE A 109 16.88 42.32 26.21
CA PHE A 109 17.46 42.07 27.53
C PHE A 109 18.96 42.40 27.57
N LYS A 110 19.71 42.03 26.51
CA LYS A 110 21.13 42.35 26.39
C LYS A 110 21.37 43.87 26.36
N LEU A 111 20.53 44.62 25.65
CA LEU A 111 20.59 46.08 25.62
C LEU A 111 20.34 46.68 27.01
N LEU A 112 19.24 46.28 27.66
CA LEU A 112 18.88 46.74 29.00
C LEU A 112 19.99 46.46 30.02
N LYS A 113 20.60 45.27 29.96
CA LYS A 113 21.74 44.92 30.82
C LYS A 113 22.91 45.89 30.63
N SER A 114 23.21 46.29 29.40
CA SER A 114 24.27 47.26 29.10
C SER A 114 23.93 48.64 29.64
N GLU A 115 22.69 49.08 29.50
CA GLU A 115 22.21 50.37 30.01
C GLU A 115 22.29 50.44 31.55
N ILE A 116 21.87 49.38 32.24
CA ILE A 116 21.98 49.26 33.70
C ILE A 116 23.45 49.35 34.15
N GLY A 117 24.35 48.66 33.45
CA GLY A 117 25.79 48.72 33.73
C GLY A 117 26.32 50.15 33.64
N ALA A 118 26.01 50.85 32.56
CA ALA A 118 26.43 52.25 32.35
C ALA A 118 25.84 53.21 33.41
N VAL A 119 24.60 52.99 33.87
CA VAL A 119 24.01 53.77 34.96
C VAL A 119 24.71 53.49 36.29
N THR A 120 25.04 52.23 36.55
CA THR A 120 25.71 51.82 37.79
C THR A 120 27.10 52.44 37.90
N GLU A 121 27.89 52.43 36.82
CA GLU A 121 29.19 53.12 36.75
C GLU A 121 29.05 54.63 37.04
N LYS A 122 28.10 55.31 36.38
CA LYS A 122 27.84 56.74 36.64
C LYS A 122 27.46 57.06 38.08
N ILE A 123 26.76 56.16 38.77
CA ILE A 123 26.39 56.34 40.18
C ILE A 123 27.62 56.18 41.08
N VAL A 124 28.49 55.21 40.78
CA VAL A 124 29.74 54.99 41.52
C VAL A 124 30.66 56.19 41.36
N ASP A 125 30.86 56.69 40.14
CA ASP A 125 31.73 57.85 39.87
C ASP A 125 31.26 59.14 40.53
N ARG A 126 29.95 59.32 40.75
CA ARG A 126 29.40 60.50 41.45
C ARG A 126 29.47 60.42 42.97
N ARG A 127 29.80 59.27 43.55
CA ARG A 127 29.89 59.04 45.00
C ARG A 127 31.31 59.13 45.54
N ILE A 128 32.33 59.11 44.66
CA ILE A 128 33.75 59.32 44.96
C ILE A 128 34.09 60.80 44.81
#